data_AF-A0A7R8WVR1-F1
#
_entry.id   AF-A0A7R8WVR1-F1
#
_cell.length_a   1.000
_cell.length_b   1.000
_cell.length_c   1.000
_cell.angle_alpha   90.00
_cell.angle_beta   90.00
_cell.angle_gamma   90.00
#
_symmetry.space_group_name_H-M   'P 1'
#
loop_
_entity.id
_entity.type
_entity.pdbx_description
1 polymer ?
#
loop_
_entity_poly.entity_id
_entity_poly.type
_entity_poly.pdbx_seq_one_letter_code
_entity_poly.pdbx_strand_id
1 'polypeptide(L)'
;MQDIQNIIEQAWENRELLKDKNVQSSVREVIEMLDKGKLRVAEPIGDDWKVNDWVKKAVVMYFPIQQMETIEVGPFEFHDKIPLKKDYKSQGVRVVPHAIARHGSYLESGVIMMPSYVNIGAWVGSGTMVDTWATVGSCGQIGRNVHLSGGVGIGGVLEPLQATPTIIEDDCFIGSRCIIVEGVRIRKESVIGAGVTITKSTHIIDVTGPEPVKMKGEVPERSVVIPGSYTKEFPAGNYNVNCALIIGKRKPSTDKKVNFEKLHEELQFTTSRSGGSGGQHVNKVETKVTLRFNIAESRVLTDVQKEKIKLKLKNQINKNDELIIHQETDRSQHKNKQKIIVKFNALIKKALKEPKKRKPTKLSKEAKRKREQSKRHRSEIKSNRKKIQL
;
A
#
# COMPACT_ATOMS: atom_id res chain seq x y z
N MET A 1 -25.20 14.27 -19.50
CA MET A 1 -24.48 14.70 -18.28
C MET A 1 -24.75 16.16 -17.94
N GLN A 2 -24.65 17.10 -18.89
CA GLN A 2 -24.95 18.52 -18.62
C GLN A 2 -26.36 18.73 -18.03
N ASP A 3 -27.36 18.02 -18.55
CA ASP A 3 -28.74 18.14 -18.05
C ASP A 3 -28.89 17.67 -16.59
N ILE A 4 -28.26 16.55 -16.24
CA ILE A 4 -28.26 16.03 -14.86
C ILE A 4 -27.54 17.00 -13.93
N GLN A 5 -26.37 17.53 -14.33
CA GLN A 5 -25.64 18.51 -13.54
C GLN A 5 -26.50 19.74 -13.25
N ASN A 6 -27.17 20.30 -14.27
CA ASN A 6 -28.05 21.44 -14.10
C ASN A 6 -29.20 21.15 -13.11
N ILE A 7 -29.82 19.96 -13.19
CA ILE A 7 -30.87 19.54 -12.23
C ILE A 7 -30.33 19.49 -10.80
N ILE A 8 -29.13 18.92 -10.61
CA ILE A 8 -28.49 18.82 -9.30
C ILE A 8 -28.15 20.20 -8.73
N GLU A 9 -27.64 21.10 -9.56
CA GLU A 9 -27.31 22.46 -9.14
C GLU A 9 -28.56 23.28 -8.78
N GLN A 10 -29.63 23.18 -9.57
CA GLN A 10 -30.91 23.82 -9.26
C GLN A 10 -31.54 23.28 -7.97
N ALA A 11 -31.52 21.96 -7.78
CA ALA A 11 -32.02 21.32 -6.55
C ALA A 11 -31.17 21.65 -5.32
N TRP A 12 -29.89 21.98 -5.51
CA TRP A 12 -29.03 22.42 -4.42
C TRP A 12 -29.43 23.80 -3.91
N GLU A 13 -29.69 24.74 -4.82
CA GLU A 13 -30.14 26.11 -4.49
C GLU A 13 -31.57 26.12 -3.93
N ASN A 14 -32.42 25.19 -4.38
CA ASN A 14 -33.79 25.03 -3.88
C ASN A 14 -34.08 23.58 -3.45
N ARG A 15 -33.88 23.31 -2.15
CA ARG A 15 -34.06 21.96 -1.57
C ARG A 15 -35.49 21.43 -1.62
N GLU A 16 -36.50 22.28 -1.81
CA GLU A 16 -37.89 21.83 -1.99
C GLU A 16 -38.06 20.95 -3.23
N LEU A 17 -37.20 21.13 -4.24
CA LEU A 17 -37.19 20.33 -5.46
C LEU A 17 -36.85 18.85 -5.20
N LEU A 18 -36.31 18.48 -4.03
CA LEU A 18 -36.08 17.07 -3.66
C LEU A 18 -37.38 16.27 -3.50
N LYS A 19 -38.55 16.92 -3.45
CA LYS A 19 -39.86 16.25 -3.48
C LYS A 19 -40.22 15.75 -4.90
N ASP A 20 -39.60 16.32 -5.94
CA ASP A 20 -39.84 15.93 -7.33
C ASP A 20 -39.19 14.58 -7.65
N LYS A 21 -39.97 13.66 -8.23
CA LYS A 21 -39.52 12.34 -8.66
C LYS A 21 -38.39 12.41 -9.69
N ASN A 22 -38.40 13.40 -10.59
CA ASN A 22 -37.36 13.60 -11.59
C ASN A 22 -36.03 13.95 -10.91
N VAL A 23 -36.05 14.90 -9.96
CA VAL A 23 -34.86 15.31 -9.20
C VAL A 23 -34.30 14.14 -8.40
N GLN A 24 -35.15 13.39 -7.68
CA GLN A 24 -34.69 12.23 -6.94
C GLN A 24 -34.09 11.15 -7.86
N SER A 25 -34.67 10.95 -9.04
CA SER A 25 -34.15 10.00 -10.04
C SER A 25 -32.77 10.43 -10.54
N SER A 26 -32.59 11.73 -10.85
CA SER A 26 -31.29 12.30 -11.22
C SER A 26 -30.24 12.15 -10.13
N VAL A 27 -30.60 12.39 -8.86
CA VAL A 27 -29.69 12.17 -7.72
C VAL A 27 -29.27 10.69 -7.64
N ARG A 28 -30.22 9.76 -7.73
CA ARG A 28 -29.94 8.31 -7.72
C ARG A 28 -29.07 7.89 -8.90
N GLU A 29 -29.29 8.48 -10.08
CA GLU A 29 -28.48 8.22 -11.27
C GLU A 29 -27.02 8.68 -11.07
N VAL A 30 -26.78 9.81 -10.42
CA VAL A 30 -25.41 10.25 -10.08
C VAL A 30 -24.72 9.27 -9.13
N ILE A 31 -25.41 8.76 -8.12
CA ILE A 31 -24.85 7.74 -7.22
C ILE A 31 -24.54 6.45 -7.98
N GLU A 32 -25.39 6.06 -8.92
CA GLU A 32 -25.15 4.89 -9.76
C GLU A 32 -23.96 5.09 -10.72
N MET A 33 -23.79 6.30 -11.27
CA MET A 33 -22.62 6.65 -12.07
C MET A 33 -21.33 6.65 -11.25
N LEU A 34 -21.39 7.09 -9.99
CA LEU A 34 -20.28 6.95 -9.03
C LEU A 34 -19.99 5.47 -8.75
N ASP A 35 -21.00 4.65 -8.47
CA ASP A 35 -20.83 3.22 -8.16
C ASP A 35 -20.17 2.45 -9.31
N LYS A 36 -20.51 2.82 -10.55
CA LYS A 36 -19.98 2.25 -11.80
C LYS A 36 -18.68 2.88 -12.29
N GLY A 37 -18.17 3.92 -11.61
CA GLY A 37 -16.95 4.62 -12.01
C GLY A 37 -17.07 5.40 -13.32
N LYS A 38 -18.30 5.72 -13.76
CA LYS A 38 -18.54 6.64 -14.89
C LYS A 38 -18.33 8.10 -14.49
N LEU A 39 -18.44 8.37 -13.19
CA LEU A 39 -18.19 9.66 -12.55
C LEU A 39 -17.30 9.44 -11.34
N ARG A 40 -16.58 10.49 -10.97
CA ARG A 40 -15.77 10.53 -9.74
C ARG A 40 -15.82 11.92 -9.11
N VAL A 41 -15.73 11.96 -7.78
CA VAL A 41 -15.85 13.19 -6.99
C VAL A 41 -14.70 14.16 -7.24
N ALA A 42 -13.50 13.65 -7.48
CA ALA A 42 -12.37 14.45 -7.93
C ALA A 42 -11.56 13.63 -8.93
N GLU A 43 -10.99 14.29 -9.94
CA GLU A 43 -10.22 13.66 -11.01
C GLU A 43 -8.93 14.42 -11.31
N PRO A 44 -7.87 13.73 -11.76
CA PRO A 44 -6.63 14.39 -12.13
C PRO A 44 -6.81 15.25 -13.38
N ILE A 45 -6.27 16.47 -13.35
CA ILE A 45 -6.14 17.38 -14.50
C ILE A 45 -4.67 17.81 -14.57
N GLY A 46 -3.92 17.21 -15.48
CA GLY A 46 -2.46 17.40 -15.51
C GLY A 46 -1.82 16.91 -14.20
N ASP A 47 -1.04 17.78 -13.57
CA ASP A 47 -0.41 17.52 -12.27
C ASP A 47 -1.30 17.90 -11.07
N ASP A 48 -2.50 18.43 -11.31
CA ASP A 48 -3.45 18.86 -10.28
C ASP A 48 -4.70 17.98 -10.25
N TRP A 49 -5.62 18.31 -9.35
CA TRP A 49 -6.90 17.63 -9.19
C TRP A 49 -8.05 18.62 -9.25
N LYS A 50 -9.04 18.31 -10.08
CA LYS A 50 -10.30 19.04 -10.12
C LYS A 50 -11.35 18.30 -9.29
N VAL A 51 -12.03 19.05 -8.44
CA VAL A 51 -13.20 18.56 -7.69
C VAL A 51 -14.45 18.79 -8.53
N ASN A 52 -15.27 17.75 -8.68
CA ASN A 52 -16.61 17.85 -9.24
C ASN A 52 -17.59 18.13 -8.08
N ASP A 53 -17.69 19.41 -7.70
CA ASP A 53 -18.48 19.85 -6.54
C ASP A 53 -19.97 19.48 -6.66
N TRP A 54 -20.55 19.57 -7.86
CA TRP A 54 -21.93 19.16 -8.13
C TRP A 54 -22.17 17.67 -7.83
N VAL A 55 -21.16 16.83 -8.00
CA VAL A 55 -21.26 15.40 -7.65
C VAL A 55 -21.35 15.23 -6.14
N LYS A 56 -20.61 16.03 -5.36
CA LYS A 56 -20.76 16.05 -3.90
C LYS A 56 -22.13 16.58 -3.48
N LYS A 57 -22.65 17.62 -4.16
CA LYS A 57 -24.03 18.11 -3.95
C LYS A 57 -25.03 16.97 -4.10
N ALA A 58 -24.90 16.14 -5.15
CA ALA A 58 -25.73 14.96 -5.35
C ALA A 58 -25.58 13.94 -4.21
N VAL A 59 -24.35 13.62 -3.76
CA VAL A 59 -24.12 12.70 -2.63
C VAL A 59 -24.77 13.22 -1.34
N VAL A 60 -24.65 14.52 -1.04
CA VAL A 60 -25.30 15.12 0.13
C VAL A 60 -26.84 15.08 -0.01
N MET A 61 -27.37 15.37 -1.19
CA MET A 61 -28.81 15.30 -1.49
C MET A 61 -29.36 13.87 -1.54
N TYR A 62 -28.51 12.87 -1.72
CA TYR A 62 -28.92 11.47 -1.69
C TYR A 62 -29.41 11.06 -0.29
N PHE A 63 -28.74 11.52 0.77
CA PHE A 63 -29.08 11.13 2.15
C PHE A 63 -30.51 11.46 2.60
N PRO A 64 -31.08 12.65 2.36
CA PRO A 64 -32.45 12.96 2.76
C PRO A 64 -33.52 12.25 1.91
N ILE A 65 -33.19 11.78 0.69
CA ILE A 65 -34.13 11.06 -0.19
C ILE A 65 -34.10 9.54 0.00
N GLN A 66 -33.29 9.04 0.95
CA GLN A 66 -33.29 7.64 1.39
C GLN A 66 -34.10 7.48 2.68
N GLN A 67 -34.71 6.30 2.82
CA GLN A 67 -35.47 5.92 4.00
C GLN A 67 -34.60 5.06 4.94
N MET A 68 -34.72 5.27 6.25
CA MET A 68 -34.07 4.42 7.25
C MET A 68 -34.71 3.03 7.23
N GLU A 69 -33.86 2.01 7.19
CA GLU A 69 -34.27 0.61 7.18
C GLU A 69 -33.52 -0.16 8.27
N THR A 70 -34.18 -1.16 8.85
CA THR A 70 -33.54 -2.12 9.74
C THR A 70 -33.02 -3.29 8.90
N ILE A 71 -31.75 -3.64 9.11
CA ILE A 71 -31.05 -4.72 8.41
C ILE A 71 -30.58 -5.72 9.45
N GLU A 72 -31.00 -6.98 9.34
CA GLU A 72 -30.62 -8.04 10.27
C GLU A 72 -29.68 -9.06 9.60
N VAL A 73 -28.64 -9.47 10.32
CA VAL A 73 -27.69 -10.51 9.88
C VAL A 73 -27.42 -11.46 11.05
N GLY A 74 -28.17 -12.55 11.13
CA GLY A 74 -28.07 -13.47 12.27
C GLY A 74 -28.41 -12.75 13.59
N PRO A 75 -27.53 -12.72 14.60
CA PRO A 75 -27.78 -12.02 15.86
C PRO A 75 -27.53 -10.50 15.80
N PHE A 76 -27.11 -9.96 14.65
CA PHE A 76 -26.78 -8.54 14.50
C PHE A 76 -27.95 -7.76 13.90
N GLU A 77 -28.25 -6.60 14.45
CA GLU A 77 -29.20 -5.61 13.92
C GLU A 77 -28.44 -4.32 13.55
N PHE A 78 -28.77 -3.76 12.40
CA PHE A 78 -28.28 -2.46 11.93
C PHE A 78 -29.47 -1.57 11.55
N HIS A 79 -29.32 -0.25 11.70
CA HIS A 79 -30.32 0.72 11.29
C HIS A 79 -29.63 1.84 10.47
N ASP A 80 -29.73 1.75 9.14
CA ASP A 80 -29.08 2.67 8.20
C ASP A 80 -29.98 2.87 6.97
N LYS A 81 -29.69 3.87 6.16
CA LYS A 81 -30.43 4.22 4.93
C LYS A 81 -29.58 4.15 3.67
N ILE A 82 -28.30 3.81 3.79
CA ILE A 82 -27.38 3.74 2.65
C ILE A 82 -27.17 2.27 2.27
N PRO A 83 -27.63 1.84 1.08
CA PRO A 83 -27.43 0.47 0.63
C PRO A 83 -25.95 0.09 0.56
N LEU A 84 -25.65 -1.18 0.76
CA LEU A 84 -24.32 -1.75 0.50
C LEU A 84 -24.11 -1.97 -0.99
N LYS A 85 -22.85 -1.83 -1.45
CA LYS A 85 -22.44 -2.14 -2.82
C LYS A 85 -22.63 -3.63 -3.10
N LYS A 86 -23.02 -3.95 -4.33
CA LYS A 86 -23.30 -5.32 -4.79
C LYS A 86 -22.49 -5.65 -6.04
N ASP A 87 -22.62 -6.89 -6.49
CA ASP A 87 -22.11 -7.39 -7.77
C ASP A 87 -20.57 -7.36 -7.93
N TYR A 88 -19.84 -7.71 -6.86
CA TYR A 88 -18.38 -7.74 -6.87
C TYR A 88 -17.79 -8.74 -7.88
N LYS A 89 -18.48 -9.86 -8.14
CA LYS A 89 -18.00 -10.92 -9.04
C LYS A 89 -17.91 -10.44 -10.48
N SER A 90 -18.93 -9.75 -10.99
CA SER A 90 -18.90 -9.20 -12.36
C SER A 90 -17.85 -8.08 -12.49
N GLN A 91 -17.64 -7.32 -11.41
CA GLN A 91 -16.66 -6.23 -11.33
C GLN A 91 -15.22 -6.71 -11.15
N GLY A 92 -14.97 -8.01 -10.92
CA GLY A 92 -13.62 -8.55 -10.73
C GLY A 92 -12.97 -8.08 -9.42
N VAL A 93 -13.76 -7.81 -8.38
CA VAL A 93 -13.28 -7.34 -7.08
C VAL A 93 -13.31 -8.48 -6.07
N ARG A 94 -12.20 -8.68 -5.36
CA ARG A 94 -12.11 -9.67 -4.28
C ARG A 94 -12.51 -9.03 -2.96
N VAL A 95 -13.56 -9.56 -2.32
CA VAL A 95 -14.08 -9.08 -1.04
C VAL A 95 -13.97 -10.19 0.00
N VAL A 96 -13.06 -10.02 0.96
CA VAL A 96 -12.84 -10.98 2.04
C VAL A 96 -13.81 -10.69 3.18
N PRO A 97 -14.58 -11.68 3.67
CA PRO A 97 -15.51 -11.46 4.77
C PRO A 97 -14.79 -10.96 6.03
N HIS A 98 -15.22 -9.87 6.67
CA HIS A 98 -16.45 -9.09 6.50
C HIS A 98 -16.21 -7.68 5.91
N ALA A 99 -15.48 -7.56 4.81
CA ALA A 99 -15.27 -6.27 4.14
C ALA A 99 -16.59 -5.67 3.64
N ILE A 100 -16.74 -4.34 3.77
CA ILE A 100 -17.97 -3.61 3.48
C ILE A 100 -17.65 -2.40 2.59
N ALA A 101 -18.45 -2.21 1.54
CA ALA A 101 -18.46 -0.97 0.76
C ALA A 101 -19.90 -0.45 0.62
N ARG A 102 -20.09 0.87 0.68
CA ARG A 102 -21.39 1.50 0.42
C ARG A 102 -21.66 1.64 -1.08
N HIS A 103 -22.92 1.54 -1.48
CA HIS A 103 -23.36 1.89 -2.83
C HIS A 103 -22.99 3.35 -3.13
N GLY A 104 -22.54 3.59 -4.37
CA GLY A 104 -21.97 4.87 -4.78
C GLY A 104 -20.46 4.96 -4.54
N SER A 105 -19.78 3.85 -4.25
CA SER A 105 -18.32 3.76 -4.25
C SER A 105 -17.83 2.92 -5.42
N TYR A 106 -16.77 3.39 -6.09
CA TYR A 106 -16.18 2.68 -7.21
C TYR A 106 -14.97 1.85 -6.77
N LEU A 107 -14.96 0.60 -7.20
CA LEU A 107 -13.87 -0.34 -7.01
C LEU A 107 -13.51 -0.89 -8.40
N GLU A 108 -12.34 -0.53 -8.92
CA GLU A 108 -11.88 -1.02 -10.22
C GLU A 108 -11.52 -2.52 -10.14
N SER A 109 -11.60 -3.23 -11.27
CA SER A 109 -11.26 -4.65 -11.35
C SER A 109 -9.85 -4.94 -10.82
N GLY A 110 -9.71 -6.01 -10.03
CA GLY A 110 -8.46 -6.39 -9.38
C GLY A 110 -8.21 -5.73 -8.01
N VAL A 111 -9.14 -4.92 -7.50
CA VAL A 111 -9.11 -4.48 -6.09
C VAL A 111 -9.32 -5.67 -5.15
N ILE A 112 -8.57 -5.67 -4.04
CA ILE A 112 -8.73 -6.63 -2.94
C ILE A 112 -9.11 -5.87 -1.67
N MET A 113 -10.26 -6.21 -1.11
CA MET A 113 -10.70 -5.75 0.20
C MET A 113 -10.55 -6.87 1.22
N MET A 114 -9.61 -6.72 2.13
CA MET A 114 -9.59 -7.43 3.41
C MET A 114 -10.71 -6.89 4.31
N PRO A 115 -11.00 -7.45 5.51
CA PRO A 115 -12.05 -6.90 6.39
C PRO A 115 -11.86 -5.41 6.66
N SER A 116 -12.52 -4.55 5.90
CA SER A 116 -12.25 -3.12 5.75
C SER A 116 -13.52 -2.36 5.38
N TYR A 117 -13.47 -1.03 5.36
CA TYR A 117 -14.62 -0.20 5.01
C TYR A 117 -14.31 0.79 3.87
N VAL A 118 -15.16 0.85 2.84
CA VAL A 118 -15.10 1.85 1.76
C VAL A 118 -16.43 2.61 1.70
N ASN A 119 -16.36 3.93 1.88
CA ASN A 119 -17.55 4.77 2.00
C ASN A 119 -17.99 5.35 0.65
N ILE A 120 -19.22 5.90 0.59
CA ILE A 120 -19.83 6.49 -0.60
C ILE A 120 -18.97 7.60 -1.23
N GLY A 121 -18.95 7.67 -2.55
CA GLY A 121 -18.17 8.62 -3.34
C GLY A 121 -16.68 8.28 -3.46
N ALA A 122 -16.18 7.28 -2.73
CA ALA A 122 -14.80 6.84 -2.85
C ALA A 122 -14.52 6.20 -4.22
N TRP A 123 -13.28 6.34 -4.67
CA TRP A 123 -12.74 5.71 -5.87
C TRP A 123 -11.51 4.90 -5.50
N VAL A 124 -11.48 3.60 -5.83
CA VAL A 124 -10.34 2.73 -5.58
C VAL A 124 -9.86 2.10 -6.88
N GLY A 125 -8.63 2.46 -7.29
CA GLY A 125 -8.02 1.98 -8.53
C GLY A 125 -7.58 0.51 -8.48
N SER A 126 -7.41 -0.08 -9.65
CA SER A 126 -7.06 -1.48 -9.88
C SER A 126 -5.74 -1.86 -9.22
N GLY A 127 -5.64 -3.13 -8.82
CA GLY A 127 -4.47 -3.63 -8.13
C GLY A 127 -4.28 -3.04 -6.73
N THR A 128 -5.19 -2.22 -6.21
CA THR A 128 -5.10 -1.70 -4.84
C THR A 128 -5.52 -2.75 -3.82
N MET A 129 -4.79 -2.78 -2.70
CA MET A 129 -5.10 -3.61 -1.54
C MET A 129 -5.57 -2.71 -0.40
N VAL A 130 -6.81 -2.93 0.05
CA VAL A 130 -7.40 -2.31 1.24
C VAL A 130 -7.34 -3.36 2.35
N ASP A 131 -6.29 -3.28 3.17
CA ASP A 131 -5.95 -4.32 4.14
C ASP A 131 -6.84 -4.25 5.41
N THR A 132 -6.66 -5.22 6.28
CA THR A 132 -7.55 -5.49 7.42
C THR A 132 -7.67 -4.26 8.34
N TRP A 133 -8.90 -3.85 8.60
CA TRP A 133 -9.30 -2.66 9.36
C TRP A 133 -8.85 -1.34 8.76
N ALA A 134 -8.49 -1.31 7.47
CA ALA A 134 -8.33 -0.06 6.76
C ALA A 134 -9.70 0.57 6.44
N THR A 135 -9.70 1.88 6.28
CA THR A 135 -10.89 2.66 5.95
C THR A 135 -10.57 3.61 4.81
N VAL A 136 -11.41 3.58 3.77
CA VAL A 136 -11.45 4.61 2.73
C VAL A 136 -12.70 5.45 2.97
N GLY A 137 -12.51 6.65 3.50
CA GLY A 137 -13.57 7.58 3.82
C GLY A 137 -14.30 8.13 2.59
N SER A 138 -15.41 8.83 2.82
CA SER A 138 -16.28 9.34 1.75
C SER A 138 -15.50 10.24 0.80
N CYS A 139 -15.74 10.07 -0.49
CA CYS A 139 -15.06 10.81 -1.57
C CYS A 139 -13.55 10.54 -1.69
N GLY A 140 -12.94 9.68 -0.87
CA GLY A 140 -11.50 9.38 -0.93
C GLY A 140 -11.07 8.86 -2.31
N GLN A 141 -9.96 9.36 -2.83
CA GLN A 141 -9.45 9.00 -4.16
C GLN A 141 -8.17 8.17 -4.01
N ILE A 142 -8.27 6.87 -4.23
CA ILE A 142 -7.15 5.93 -4.14
C ILE A 142 -6.77 5.49 -5.55
N GLY A 143 -5.51 5.70 -5.89
CA GLY A 143 -4.90 5.34 -7.16
C GLY A 143 -4.81 3.83 -7.38
N ARG A 144 -4.15 3.45 -8.46
CA ARG A 144 -3.85 2.07 -8.83
C ARG A 144 -2.62 1.57 -8.08
N ASN A 145 -2.56 0.26 -7.86
CA ASN A 145 -1.45 -0.43 -7.19
C ASN A 145 -1.10 0.13 -5.80
N VAL A 146 -2.05 0.80 -5.13
CA VAL A 146 -1.84 1.32 -3.79
C VAL A 146 -1.92 0.18 -2.78
N HIS A 147 -1.09 0.24 -1.75
CA HIS A 147 -1.20 -0.66 -0.61
C HIS A 147 -1.58 0.14 0.64
N LEU A 148 -2.83 0.04 1.06
CA LEU A 148 -3.31 0.56 2.34
C LEU A 148 -3.18 -0.55 3.37
N SER A 149 -2.12 -0.53 4.19
CA SER A 149 -1.83 -1.59 5.15
C SER A 149 -2.86 -1.63 6.29
N GLY A 150 -2.80 -2.68 7.12
CA GLY A 150 -3.77 -2.86 8.19
C GLY A 150 -3.96 -1.65 9.12
N GLY A 151 -5.21 -1.28 9.36
CA GLY A 151 -5.60 -0.16 10.22
C GLY A 151 -5.29 1.22 9.65
N VAL A 152 -5.04 1.36 8.34
CA VAL A 152 -4.88 2.66 7.69
C VAL A 152 -6.23 3.39 7.61
N GLY A 153 -6.29 4.61 8.11
CA GLY A 153 -7.46 5.48 7.97
C GLY A 153 -7.24 6.56 6.92
N ILE A 154 -8.00 6.50 5.82
CA ILE A 154 -8.11 7.59 4.85
C ILE A 154 -9.38 8.38 5.18
N GLY A 155 -9.21 9.65 5.55
CA GLY A 155 -10.30 10.53 5.96
C GLY A 155 -11.22 10.88 4.81
N GLY A 156 -12.53 10.83 5.06
CA GLY A 156 -13.54 11.29 4.12
C GLY A 156 -13.67 12.80 4.12
N VAL A 157 -13.99 13.38 2.96
CA VAL A 157 -14.23 14.83 2.82
C VAL A 157 -15.43 15.04 1.90
N LEU A 158 -16.61 14.99 2.49
CA LEU A 158 -17.85 15.31 1.77
C LEU A 158 -18.16 16.81 1.84
N GLU A 159 -18.02 17.40 3.03
CA GLU A 159 -18.14 18.83 3.26
C GLU A 159 -16.83 19.37 3.86
N PRO A 160 -16.43 20.61 3.52
CA PRO A 160 -17.11 21.53 2.58
C PRO A 160 -16.95 21.10 1.10
N LEU A 161 -17.89 21.51 0.25
CA LEU A 161 -18.00 20.99 -1.14
C LEU A 161 -16.73 21.23 -1.97
N GLN A 162 -16.17 22.43 -1.87
CA GLN A 162 -14.95 22.87 -2.56
C GLN A 162 -13.68 22.18 -2.06
N ALA A 163 -13.70 21.53 -0.89
CA ALA A 163 -12.50 20.88 -0.37
C ALA A 163 -12.16 19.64 -1.20
N THR A 164 -10.91 19.56 -1.67
CA THR A 164 -10.41 18.36 -2.32
C THR A 164 -10.46 17.19 -1.34
N PRO A 165 -10.98 16.01 -1.76
CA PRO A 165 -10.93 14.83 -0.92
C PRO A 165 -9.49 14.36 -0.68
N THR A 166 -9.34 13.47 0.31
CA THR A 166 -8.04 12.84 0.55
C THR A 166 -7.65 12.00 -0.66
N ILE A 167 -6.45 12.26 -1.19
CA ILE A 167 -5.94 11.63 -2.41
C ILE A 167 -4.68 10.84 -2.08
N ILE A 168 -4.69 9.57 -2.46
CA ILE A 168 -3.52 8.70 -2.48
C ILE A 168 -3.28 8.30 -3.93
N GLU A 169 -2.20 8.78 -4.53
CA GLU A 169 -1.91 8.52 -5.95
C GLU A 169 -1.31 7.13 -6.19
N ASP A 170 -1.16 6.80 -7.47
CA ASP A 170 -0.71 5.49 -7.94
C ASP A 170 0.59 5.02 -7.29
N ASP A 171 0.70 3.71 -7.10
CA ASP A 171 1.87 2.99 -6.60
C ASP A 171 2.35 3.42 -5.19
N CYS A 172 1.51 4.13 -4.43
CA CYS A 172 1.80 4.48 -3.05
C CYS A 172 1.75 3.28 -2.10
N PHE A 173 2.64 3.27 -1.12
CA PHE A 173 2.57 2.36 0.04
C PHE A 173 2.25 3.15 1.29
N ILE A 174 1.14 2.82 1.95
CA ILE A 174 0.73 3.43 3.21
C ILE A 174 0.85 2.38 4.32
N GLY A 175 1.82 2.58 5.22
CA GLY A 175 2.14 1.67 6.31
C GLY A 175 1.01 1.53 7.34
N SER A 176 1.06 0.46 8.13
CA SER A 176 -0.01 0.15 9.08
C SER A 176 -0.24 1.27 10.09
N ARG A 177 -1.50 1.48 10.49
CA ARG A 177 -1.90 2.49 11.48
C ARG A 177 -1.60 3.94 11.09
N CYS A 178 -1.42 4.23 9.81
CA CYS A 178 -1.38 5.60 9.34
C CYS A 178 -2.76 6.22 9.28
N ILE A 179 -2.84 7.53 9.51
CA ILE A 179 -4.07 8.33 9.40
C ILE A 179 -3.80 9.51 8.48
N ILE A 180 -4.42 9.52 7.30
CA ILE A 180 -4.27 10.58 6.29
C ILE A 180 -5.64 11.19 6.04
N VAL A 181 -5.83 12.46 6.37
CA VAL A 181 -7.17 13.07 6.49
C VAL A 181 -7.22 14.50 5.92
N GLU A 182 -8.40 15.12 5.96
CA GLU A 182 -8.60 16.55 5.64
C GLU A 182 -8.19 16.97 4.21
N GLY A 183 -8.23 16.05 3.24
CA GLY A 183 -7.86 16.39 1.86
C GLY A 183 -6.35 16.45 1.63
N VAL A 184 -5.56 15.80 2.48
CA VAL A 184 -4.14 15.60 2.25
C VAL A 184 -3.93 14.80 0.96
N ARG A 185 -2.92 15.21 0.18
CA ARG A 185 -2.50 14.53 -1.05
C ARG A 185 -1.18 13.79 -0.82
N ILE A 186 -1.15 12.49 -1.09
CA ILE A 186 0.07 11.69 -1.12
C ILE A 186 0.38 11.37 -2.57
N ARG A 187 1.43 11.98 -3.11
CA ARG A 187 1.76 11.86 -4.53
C ARG A 187 2.41 10.55 -4.90
N LYS A 188 2.34 10.22 -6.20
CA LYS A 188 2.64 8.90 -6.76
C LYS A 188 3.95 8.32 -6.24
N GLU A 189 3.93 6.99 -6.10
CA GLU A 189 5.03 6.16 -5.67
C GLU A 189 5.57 6.47 -4.26
N SER A 190 4.92 7.31 -3.45
CA SER A 190 5.38 7.62 -2.10
C SER A 190 5.25 6.43 -1.15
N VAL A 191 6.10 6.40 -0.11
CA VAL A 191 6.12 5.36 0.92
C VAL A 191 5.96 6.03 2.27
N ILE A 192 4.80 5.84 2.87
CA ILE A 192 4.49 6.33 4.21
C ILE A 192 4.75 5.20 5.20
N GLY A 193 5.70 5.39 6.12
CA GLY A 193 6.03 4.45 7.17
C GLY A 193 4.88 4.28 8.17
N ALA A 194 4.90 3.19 8.93
CA ALA A 194 3.81 2.87 9.87
C ALA A 194 3.61 3.95 10.93
N GLY A 195 2.36 4.19 11.34
CA GLY A 195 2.00 5.13 12.41
C GLY A 195 2.15 6.61 12.06
N VAL A 196 2.32 6.97 10.79
CA VAL A 196 2.35 8.37 10.36
C VAL A 196 0.93 8.93 10.30
N THR A 197 0.72 10.06 10.96
CA THR A 197 -0.52 10.83 10.89
C THR A 197 -0.28 12.13 10.15
N ILE A 198 -1.07 12.42 9.11
CA ILE A 198 -0.99 13.65 8.33
C ILE A 198 -2.40 14.25 8.17
N THR A 199 -2.56 15.44 8.72
CA THR A 199 -3.71 16.33 8.55
C THR A 199 -3.29 17.55 7.71
N LYS A 200 -4.20 18.48 7.39
CA LYS A 200 -3.81 19.74 6.73
C LYS A 200 -2.94 20.62 7.61
N SER A 201 -3.02 20.47 8.93
CA SER A 201 -2.23 21.25 9.88
C SER A 201 -0.88 20.63 10.23
N THR A 202 -0.70 19.31 10.01
CA THR A 202 0.55 18.58 10.26
C THR A 202 1.71 19.19 9.48
N HIS A 203 2.82 19.46 10.17
CA HIS A 203 4.08 19.78 9.50
C HIS A 203 4.68 18.52 8.86
N ILE A 204 4.92 18.60 7.57
CA ILE A 204 5.73 17.64 6.82
C ILE A 204 7.09 18.31 6.63
N ILE A 205 8.17 17.69 7.09
CA ILE A 205 9.51 18.29 7.09
C ILE A 205 10.44 17.40 6.29
N ASP A 206 10.96 17.92 5.19
CA ASP A 206 12.02 17.27 4.42
C ASP A 206 13.37 17.54 5.06
N VAL A 207 14.04 16.48 5.50
CA VAL A 207 15.34 16.50 6.16
C VAL A 207 16.41 15.80 5.32
N THR A 208 16.19 15.67 4.01
CA THR A 208 17.13 15.03 3.08
C THR A 208 18.27 15.95 2.66
N GLY A 209 18.02 17.26 2.66
CA GLY A 209 18.99 18.30 2.37
C GLY A 209 19.80 18.74 3.59
N PRO A 210 20.73 19.70 3.41
CA PRO A 210 21.49 20.28 4.51
C PRO A 210 20.59 21.08 5.47
N GLU A 211 19.47 21.61 4.99
CA GLU A 211 18.50 22.41 5.75
C GLU A 211 17.09 21.82 5.64
N PRO A 212 16.26 21.90 6.71
CA PRO A 212 14.93 21.34 6.71
C PRO A 212 13.93 22.18 5.91
N VAL A 213 13.18 21.56 5.00
CA VAL A 213 12.11 22.22 4.22
C VAL A 213 10.74 21.83 4.80
N LYS A 214 9.96 22.80 5.25
CA LYS A 214 8.63 22.57 5.84
C LYS A 214 7.53 22.75 4.79
N MET A 215 6.59 21.81 4.74
CA MET A 215 5.39 21.83 3.92
C MET A 215 4.18 21.30 4.71
N LYS A 216 2.98 21.43 4.14
CA LYS A 216 1.72 20.93 4.71
C LYS A 216 0.80 20.44 3.61
N GLY A 217 -0.07 19.50 3.93
CA GLY A 217 -1.18 19.11 3.05
C GLY A 217 -0.82 18.27 1.82
N GLU A 218 0.45 18.21 1.43
CA GLU A 218 0.92 17.42 0.29
C GLU A 218 2.26 16.75 0.60
N VAL A 219 2.36 15.45 0.30
CA VAL A 219 3.62 14.71 0.28
C VAL A 219 4.09 14.59 -1.18
N PRO A 220 5.29 15.10 -1.53
CA PRO A 220 5.82 15.05 -2.89
C PRO A 220 6.05 13.62 -3.39
N GLU A 221 6.14 13.46 -4.70
CA GLU A 221 6.32 12.16 -5.35
C GLU A 221 7.54 11.41 -4.85
N ARG A 222 7.41 10.08 -4.81
CA ARG A 222 8.48 9.15 -4.41
C ARG A 222 9.04 9.47 -3.02
N SER A 223 8.33 10.17 -2.13
CA SER A 223 8.89 10.51 -0.81
C SER A 223 8.83 9.31 0.12
N VAL A 224 9.86 9.12 0.95
CA VAL A 224 9.87 8.15 2.04
C VAL A 224 9.65 8.91 3.33
N VAL A 225 8.48 8.71 3.93
CA VAL A 225 8.01 9.46 5.09
C VAL A 225 8.00 8.56 6.32
N ILE A 226 8.47 9.05 7.46
CA ILE A 226 8.41 8.36 8.76
C ILE A 226 7.81 9.27 9.82
N PRO A 227 7.34 8.72 10.96
CA PRO A 227 6.95 9.54 12.10
C PRO A 227 8.15 10.31 12.63
N GLY A 228 7.92 11.53 13.12
CA GLY A 228 8.95 12.31 13.78
C GLY A 228 8.37 13.37 14.69
N SER A 229 9.26 14.22 15.21
CA SER A 229 8.90 15.38 16.01
C SER A 229 9.87 16.51 15.78
N TYR A 230 9.43 17.73 16.06
CA TYR A 230 10.28 18.91 16.09
C TYR A 230 10.06 19.69 17.39
N THR A 231 11.12 20.32 17.88
CA THR A 231 11.04 21.19 19.05
C THR A 231 10.31 22.47 18.69
N LYS A 232 9.31 22.82 19.50
CA LYS A 232 8.63 24.11 19.45
C LYS A 232 8.69 24.75 20.83
N GLU A 233 8.97 26.05 20.84
CA GLU A 233 8.93 26.86 22.05
C GLU A 233 7.49 27.25 22.37
N PHE A 234 7.13 27.12 23.64
CA PHE A 234 5.85 27.50 24.23
C PHE A 234 6.11 28.36 25.48
N PRO A 235 5.12 29.10 25.99
CA PRO A 235 5.27 29.85 27.25
C PRO A 235 5.76 28.99 28.43
N ALA A 236 5.44 27.68 28.42
CA ALA A 236 5.86 26.72 29.44
C ALA A 236 7.20 26.00 29.14
N GLY A 237 7.96 26.46 28.15
CA GLY A 237 9.24 25.87 27.74
C GLY A 237 9.20 25.16 26.38
N ASN A 238 10.22 24.35 26.11
CA ASN A 238 10.41 23.66 24.84
C ASN A 238 9.80 22.26 24.88
N TYR A 239 8.90 21.96 23.93
CA TYR A 239 8.25 20.66 23.80
C TYR A 239 8.37 20.11 22.39
N ASN A 240 8.37 18.79 22.27
CA ASN A 240 8.34 18.11 20.98
C ASN A 240 6.91 18.02 20.45
N VAL A 241 6.69 18.53 19.25
CA VAL A 241 5.42 18.44 18.53
C VAL A 241 5.58 17.43 17.40
N ASN A 242 4.57 16.59 17.19
CA ASN A 242 4.58 15.57 16.15
C ASN A 242 4.66 16.21 14.74
N CYS A 243 5.46 15.60 13.87
CA CYS A 243 5.53 15.91 12.45
C CYS A 243 5.77 14.65 11.61
N ALA A 244 5.56 14.77 10.31
CA ALA A 244 5.97 13.75 9.35
C ALA A 244 7.34 14.13 8.77
N LEU A 245 8.31 13.22 8.78
CA LEU A 245 9.65 13.49 8.24
C LEU A 245 9.84 12.81 6.90
N ILE A 246 10.17 13.57 5.85
CA ILE A 246 10.68 13.01 4.60
C ILE A 246 12.19 12.78 4.79
N ILE A 247 12.59 11.51 4.76
CA ILE A 247 13.98 11.07 5.03
C ILE A 247 14.73 10.63 3.77
N GLY A 248 14.07 10.68 2.63
CA GLY A 248 14.66 10.31 1.35
C GLY A 248 13.62 10.17 0.26
N LYS A 249 14.12 9.86 -0.94
CA LYS A 249 13.29 9.41 -2.05
C LYS A 249 13.30 7.88 -2.15
N ARG A 250 12.20 7.32 -2.64
CA ARG A 250 12.00 5.93 -2.94
C ARG A 250 13.04 5.51 -3.97
N LYS A 251 13.89 4.58 -3.59
CA LYS A 251 14.92 4.01 -4.47
C LYS A 251 14.30 2.90 -5.32
N PRO A 252 14.90 2.57 -6.47
CA PRO A 252 14.55 1.36 -7.23
C PRO A 252 14.68 0.05 -6.42
N SER A 253 15.30 0.07 -5.23
CA SER A 253 15.33 -1.05 -4.27
C SER A 253 14.07 -1.18 -3.42
N THR A 254 13.28 -0.11 -3.28
CA THR A 254 12.04 -0.11 -2.53
C THR A 254 10.88 -0.69 -3.36
N ASP A 255 10.94 -0.56 -4.69
CA ASP A 255 10.08 -1.28 -5.67
C ASP A 255 10.25 -2.81 -5.62
N LYS A 256 11.23 -3.31 -4.85
CA LYS A 256 11.57 -4.72 -4.71
C LYS A 256 10.87 -5.42 -3.54
N LYS A 257 10.05 -4.71 -2.76
CA LYS A 257 9.19 -5.36 -1.77
C LYS A 257 8.04 -6.03 -2.50
N VAL A 258 8.27 -7.26 -2.92
CA VAL A 258 7.24 -8.15 -3.46
C VAL A 258 6.13 -8.29 -2.42
N ASN A 259 4.89 -8.01 -2.84
CA ASN A 259 3.72 -8.31 -2.05
C ASN A 259 3.53 -9.83 -2.04
N PHE A 260 4.05 -10.47 -1.00
CA PHE A 260 4.02 -11.93 -0.87
C PHE A 260 2.60 -12.48 -0.80
N GLU A 261 1.66 -11.73 -0.25
CA GLU A 261 0.27 -12.18 -0.14
C GLU A 261 -0.40 -12.27 -1.51
N LYS A 262 -0.18 -11.28 -2.38
CA LYS A 262 -0.60 -11.37 -3.78
C LYS A 262 0.12 -12.49 -4.53
N LEU A 263 1.42 -12.67 -4.28
CA LEU A 263 2.19 -13.75 -4.89
C LEU A 263 1.66 -15.13 -4.49
N HIS A 264 1.02 -15.26 -3.32
CA HIS A 264 0.42 -16.52 -2.86
C HIS A 264 -0.81 -16.91 -3.68
N GLU A 265 -1.50 -15.96 -4.30
CA GLU A 265 -2.67 -16.23 -5.16
C GLU A 265 -2.27 -16.95 -6.46
N GLU A 266 -1.03 -16.77 -6.91
CA GLU A 266 -0.48 -17.40 -8.11
C GLU A 266 0.16 -18.78 -7.82
N LEU A 267 0.14 -19.24 -6.56
CA LEU A 267 0.73 -20.51 -6.16
C LEU A 267 -0.21 -21.69 -6.44
N GLN A 268 0.30 -22.66 -7.19
CA GLN A 268 -0.38 -23.93 -7.40
C GLN A 268 0.16 -24.99 -6.43
N PHE A 269 -0.75 -25.75 -5.81
CA PHE A 269 -0.41 -26.81 -4.86
C PHE A 269 -0.91 -28.17 -5.35
N THR A 270 -0.05 -29.18 -5.28
CA THR A 270 -0.41 -30.59 -5.53
C THR A 270 0.02 -31.44 -4.35
N THR A 271 -0.76 -32.47 -4.02
CA THR A 271 -0.42 -33.43 -2.96
C THR A 271 0.04 -34.74 -3.53
N SER A 272 0.86 -35.46 -2.77
CA SER A 272 1.25 -36.82 -3.08
C SER A 272 1.64 -37.57 -1.81
N ARG A 273 1.90 -38.88 -1.94
CA ARG A 273 2.40 -39.69 -0.83
C ARG A 273 3.86 -39.35 -0.53
N SER A 274 4.21 -39.31 0.75
CA SER A 274 5.60 -39.09 1.19
C SER A 274 6.51 -40.26 0.78
N GLY A 275 7.80 -39.98 0.55
CA GLY A 275 8.80 -41.02 0.22
C GLY A 275 9.36 -41.70 1.48
N GLY A 276 9.52 -43.03 1.46
CA GLY A 276 10.12 -43.81 2.54
C GLY A 276 10.41 -45.27 2.13
N SER A 277 11.31 -45.97 2.82
CA SER A 277 11.65 -47.38 2.56
C SER A 277 10.41 -48.26 2.68
N GLY A 278 10.02 -48.90 1.57
CA GLY A 278 8.77 -49.64 1.43
C GLY A 278 8.71 -50.87 2.34
N GLY A 279 7.96 -50.75 3.44
CA GLY A 279 7.44 -51.87 4.23
C GLY A 279 5.94 -52.07 4.00
N GLN A 280 5.40 -53.22 4.43
CA GLN A 280 4.02 -53.67 4.18
C GLN A 280 2.90 -52.77 4.75
N HIS A 281 3.23 -51.64 5.39
CA HIS A 281 2.28 -50.63 5.87
C HIS A 281 2.67 -49.18 5.52
N VAL A 282 3.50 -48.94 4.49
CA VAL A 282 4.02 -47.59 4.19
C VAL A 282 3.06 -46.74 3.35
N ASN A 283 2.65 -45.60 3.95
CA ASN A 283 2.04 -44.40 3.37
C ASN A 283 0.67 -44.53 2.68
N LYS A 284 -0.39 -44.64 3.50
CA LYS A 284 -1.80 -44.51 3.04
C LYS A 284 -2.28 -43.06 2.86
N VAL A 285 -1.53 -42.06 3.35
CA VAL A 285 -2.00 -40.66 3.41
C VAL A 285 -1.10 -39.75 2.54
N GLU A 286 -1.72 -38.87 1.74
CA GLU A 286 -1.03 -37.90 0.88
C GLU A 286 -0.51 -36.69 1.67
N THR A 287 0.57 -36.90 2.42
CA THR A 287 1.13 -35.86 3.29
C THR A 287 2.13 -34.93 2.59
N LYS A 288 2.72 -35.34 1.46
CA LYS A 288 3.69 -34.51 0.71
C LYS A 288 2.96 -33.42 -0.05
N VAL A 289 3.43 -32.18 0.09
CA VAL A 289 2.91 -31.02 -0.64
C VAL A 289 3.97 -30.52 -1.62
N THR A 290 3.56 -30.29 -2.86
CA THR A 290 4.37 -29.68 -3.91
C THR A 290 3.77 -28.33 -4.28
N LEU A 291 4.59 -27.28 -4.24
CA LEU A 291 4.26 -25.92 -4.66
C LEU A 291 4.89 -25.68 -6.03
N ARG A 292 4.10 -25.18 -6.98
CA ARG A 292 4.54 -24.72 -8.30
C ARG A 292 4.23 -23.24 -8.45
N PHE A 293 5.18 -22.50 -8.99
CA PHE A 293 5.04 -21.07 -9.26
C PHE A 293 5.68 -20.73 -10.61
N ASN A 294 4.88 -20.27 -11.57
CA ASN A 294 5.35 -19.84 -12.88
C ASN A 294 5.84 -18.39 -12.80
N ILE A 295 7.15 -18.19 -12.94
CA ILE A 295 7.76 -16.87 -12.79
C ILE A 295 7.46 -15.99 -14.01
N ALA A 296 7.39 -16.56 -15.21
CA ALA A 296 7.15 -15.81 -16.44
C ALA A 296 5.74 -15.23 -16.48
N GLU A 297 4.74 -16.02 -16.06
CA GLU A 297 3.32 -15.65 -16.07
C GLU A 297 2.86 -14.83 -14.86
N SER A 298 3.73 -14.66 -13.85
CA SER A 298 3.40 -13.88 -12.66
C SER A 298 2.97 -12.46 -13.05
N ARG A 299 1.81 -12.04 -12.55
CA ARG A 299 1.25 -10.68 -12.70
C ARG A 299 1.71 -9.77 -11.58
N VAL A 300 2.21 -10.35 -10.48
CA VAL A 300 2.69 -9.63 -9.29
C VAL A 300 4.16 -9.20 -9.42
N LEU A 301 4.99 -10.00 -10.10
CA LEU A 301 6.41 -9.70 -10.29
C LEU A 301 6.63 -8.74 -11.46
N THR A 302 7.47 -7.73 -11.26
CA THR A 302 7.93 -6.87 -12.38
C THR A 302 8.93 -7.61 -13.27
N ASP A 303 9.10 -7.19 -14.52
CA ASP A 303 10.03 -7.86 -15.46
C ASP A 303 11.45 -7.95 -14.91
N VAL A 304 11.92 -6.87 -14.28
CA VAL A 304 13.23 -6.83 -13.60
C VAL A 304 13.33 -7.85 -12.45
N GLN A 305 12.23 -8.07 -11.72
CA GLN A 305 12.19 -9.08 -10.66
C GLN A 305 12.18 -10.49 -11.25
N LYS A 306 11.39 -10.73 -12.32
CA LYS A 306 11.34 -12.01 -13.04
C LYS A 306 12.73 -12.40 -13.52
N GLU A 307 13.45 -11.52 -14.21
CA GLU A 307 14.82 -11.79 -14.67
C GLU A 307 15.79 -12.09 -13.53
N LYS A 308 15.74 -11.32 -12.44
CA LYS A 308 16.61 -11.55 -11.26
C LYS A 308 16.34 -12.91 -10.62
N ILE A 309 15.07 -13.30 -10.50
CA ILE A 309 14.68 -14.59 -9.93
C ILE A 309 15.15 -15.71 -10.84
N LYS A 310 14.88 -15.63 -12.16
CA LYS A 310 15.36 -16.60 -13.15
C LYS A 310 16.87 -16.77 -13.10
N LEU A 311 17.62 -15.67 -13.04
CA LEU A 311 19.09 -15.71 -12.99
C LEU A 311 19.63 -16.32 -11.68
N LYS A 312 19.07 -15.94 -10.51
CA LYS A 312 19.57 -16.42 -9.22
C LYS A 312 19.08 -17.81 -8.82
N LEU A 313 17.90 -18.21 -9.28
CA LEU A 313 17.31 -19.51 -9.00
C LEU A 313 17.38 -20.46 -10.21
N LYS A 314 18.24 -20.19 -11.21
CA LYS A 314 18.37 -20.99 -12.44
C LYS A 314 18.49 -22.51 -12.23
N ASN A 315 19.11 -22.94 -11.12
CA ASN A 315 19.29 -24.37 -10.79
C ASN A 315 18.07 -24.99 -10.08
N GLN A 316 17.05 -24.20 -9.77
CA GLN A 316 15.81 -24.60 -9.07
C GLN A 316 14.57 -24.37 -9.94
N ILE A 317 14.74 -23.88 -11.17
CA ILE A 317 13.67 -23.57 -12.12
C ILE A 317 13.77 -24.57 -13.29
N ASN A 318 12.63 -25.03 -13.79
CA ASN A 318 12.58 -25.93 -14.94
C ASN A 318 12.66 -25.15 -16.29
N LYS A 319 12.59 -25.86 -17.42
CA LYS A 319 12.63 -25.24 -18.76
C LYS A 319 11.42 -24.34 -19.06
N ASN A 320 10.35 -24.43 -18.29
CA ASN A 320 9.11 -23.66 -18.45
C ASN A 320 9.05 -22.46 -17.47
N ASP A 321 10.18 -22.06 -16.88
CA ASP A 321 10.26 -20.98 -15.89
C ASP A 321 9.45 -21.22 -14.60
N GLU A 322 9.16 -22.47 -14.27
CA GLU A 322 8.46 -22.84 -13.03
C GLU A 322 9.46 -23.15 -11.91
N LEU A 323 9.25 -22.52 -10.75
CA LEU A 323 9.87 -22.88 -9.49
C LEU A 323 9.03 -23.98 -8.81
N ILE A 324 9.62 -25.15 -8.60
CA ILE A 324 8.97 -26.29 -7.96
C ILE A 324 9.63 -26.57 -6.61
N ILE A 325 8.84 -26.58 -5.54
CA ILE A 325 9.31 -26.84 -4.17
C ILE A 325 8.50 -28.00 -3.61
N HIS A 326 9.14 -28.88 -2.84
CA HIS A 326 8.48 -29.97 -2.12
C HIS A 326 8.66 -29.83 -0.59
N GLN A 327 7.66 -30.28 0.16
CA GLN A 327 7.69 -30.36 1.63
C GLN A 327 6.93 -31.60 2.13
N GLU A 328 7.60 -32.44 2.92
CA GLU A 328 7.04 -33.70 3.46
C GLU A 328 7.48 -34.01 4.89
N THR A 329 7.84 -32.99 5.69
CA THR A 329 8.41 -33.20 7.03
C THR A 329 7.38 -33.45 8.12
N ASP A 330 6.13 -33.04 7.95
CA ASP A 330 5.03 -33.33 8.87
C ASP A 330 4.12 -34.44 8.34
N ARG A 331 3.44 -35.13 9.28
CA ARG A 331 2.34 -36.06 8.98
C ARG A 331 1.03 -35.35 8.58
N SER A 332 1.03 -34.01 8.44
CA SER A 332 -0.15 -33.19 8.11
C SER A 332 0.09 -32.37 6.86
N GLN A 333 -0.80 -32.51 5.87
CA GLN A 333 -0.79 -31.71 4.64
C GLN A 333 -0.88 -30.21 4.93
N HIS A 334 -1.71 -29.80 5.89
CA HIS A 334 -1.89 -28.39 6.24
C HIS A 334 -0.58 -27.78 6.77
N LYS A 335 0.10 -28.47 7.69
CA LYS A 335 1.40 -28.02 8.22
C LYS A 335 2.47 -27.97 7.14
N ASN A 336 2.51 -28.99 6.26
CA ASN A 336 3.43 -28.99 5.13
C ASN A 336 3.16 -27.83 4.16
N LYS A 337 1.90 -27.46 3.91
CA LYS A 337 1.51 -26.30 3.10
C LYS A 337 1.95 -24.97 3.74
N GLN A 338 1.83 -24.81 5.05
CA GLN A 338 2.34 -23.61 5.73
C GLN A 338 3.88 -23.51 5.62
N LYS A 339 4.59 -24.62 5.90
CA LYS A 339 6.05 -24.67 5.82
C LYS A 339 6.58 -24.38 4.41
N ILE A 340 5.91 -24.90 3.37
CA ILE A 340 6.35 -24.69 1.99
C ILE A 340 6.19 -23.23 1.54
N ILE A 341 5.13 -22.54 1.99
CA ILE A 341 4.93 -21.11 1.74
C ILE A 341 6.04 -20.28 2.41
N VAL A 342 6.41 -20.59 3.66
CA VAL A 342 7.52 -19.92 4.35
C VAL A 342 8.84 -20.10 3.59
N LYS A 343 9.11 -21.33 3.11
CA LYS A 343 10.30 -21.66 2.32
C LYS A 343 10.31 -20.92 0.97
N PHE A 344 9.17 -20.87 0.28
CA PHE A 344 8.99 -20.09 -0.95
C PHE A 344 9.29 -18.60 -0.73
N ASN A 345 8.67 -17.99 0.29
CA ASN A 345 8.89 -16.59 0.63
C ASN A 345 10.38 -16.29 0.90
N ALA A 346 11.06 -17.17 1.62
CA ALA A 346 12.49 -17.03 1.90
C ALA A 346 13.34 -17.10 0.62
N LEU A 347 13.02 -18.02 -0.30
CA LEU A 347 13.72 -18.16 -1.59
C LEU A 347 13.57 -16.92 -2.46
N ILE A 348 12.35 -16.42 -2.65
CA ILE A 348 12.08 -15.22 -3.44
C ILE A 348 12.75 -13.98 -2.80
N LYS A 349 12.66 -13.81 -1.49
CA LYS A 349 13.38 -12.72 -0.77
C LYS A 349 14.89 -12.79 -1.00
N LYS A 350 15.48 -13.99 -0.93
CA LYS A 350 16.91 -14.19 -1.16
C LYS A 350 17.30 -13.90 -2.61
N ALA A 351 16.47 -14.30 -3.57
CA ALA A 351 16.69 -14.03 -4.99
C ALA A 351 16.71 -12.53 -5.27
N LEU A 352 15.76 -11.78 -4.70
CA LEU A 352 15.60 -10.35 -4.94
C LEU A 352 16.50 -9.45 -4.08
N LYS A 353 17.19 -10.00 -3.08
CA LYS A 353 18.13 -9.25 -2.25
C LYS A 353 19.32 -8.74 -3.07
N GLU A 354 19.53 -7.43 -3.06
CA GLU A 354 20.69 -6.83 -3.72
C GLU A 354 21.96 -7.00 -2.89
N PRO A 355 23.11 -7.33 -3.52
CA PRO A 355 24.39 -7.34 -2.82
C PRO A 355 24.74 -5.91 -2.40
N LYS A 356 25.06 -5.70 -1.11
CA LYS A 356 25.56 -4.40 -0.64
C LYS A 356 26.86 -4.06 -1.39
N LYS A 357 26.93 -2.86 -1.99
CA LYS A 357 28.20 -2.32 -2.48
C LYS A 357 29.21 -2.31 -1.34
N ARG A 358 30.37 -2.97 -1.52
CA ARG A 358 31.46 -2.95 -0.54
C ARG A 358 31.96 -1.50 -0.43
N LYS A 359 31.88 -0.91 0.76
CA LYS A 359 32.60 0.33 1.06
C LYS A 359 34.02 -0.07 1.50
N PRO A 360 35.08 0.52 0.93
CA PRO A 360 36.44 0.29 1.41
C PRO A 360 36.51 0.59 2.91
N THR A 361 36.97 -0.35 3.71
CA THR A 361 37.10 -0.16 5.15
C THR A 361 38.14 0.94 5.40
N LYS A 362 37.76 2.04 6.04
CA LYS A 362 38.76 3.02 6.51
C LYS A 362 39.69 2.31 7.49
N LEU A 363 41.00 2.47 7.30
CA LEU A 363 42.01 1.98 8.26
C LEU A 363 41.70 2.56 9.64
N SER A 364 41.68 1.71 10.68
CA SER A 364 41.45 2.15 12.05
C SER A 364 42.55 3.12 12.50
N LYS A 365 42.25 3.99 13.48
CA LYS A 365 43.25 4.90 14.07
C LYS A 365 44.48 4.14 14.58
N GLU A 366 44.25 2.96 15.15
CA GLU A 366 45.32 2.09 15.66
C GLU A 366 46.19 1.52 14.52
N ALA A 367 45.59 1.06 13.42
CA ALA A 367 46.32 0.59 12.25
C ALA A 367 47.14 1.71 11.59
N LYS A 368 46.60 2.94 11.58
CA LYS A 368 47.33 4.13 11.12
C LYS A 368 48.52 4.44 12.03
N ARG A 369 48.34 4.39 13.35
CA ARG A 369 49.39 4.61 14.36
C ARG A 369 50.51 3.57 14.29
N LYS A 370 50.18 2.28 14.18
CA LYS A 370 51.17 1.19 14.00
C LYS A 370 51.98 1.37 12.71
N ARG A 371 51.33 1.81 11.62
CA ARG A 371 52.00 2.08 10.34
C ARG A 371 52.96 3.27 10.44
N GLU A 372 52.58 4.34 11.15
CA GLU A 372 53.44 5.50 11.39
C GLU A 372 54.64 5.15 12.27
N GLN A 373 54.43 4.38 13.36
CA GLN A 373 55.52 3.88 14.20
C GLN A 373 56.49 2.99 13.42
N SER A 374 55.96 2.06 12.60
CA SER A 374 56.80 1.19 11.76
C SER A 374 57.61 1.99 10.73
N LYS A 375 57.03 3.07 10.18
CA LYS A 375 57.75 3.98 9.27
C LYS A 375 58.85 4.75 9.98
N ARG A 376 58.59 5.28 11.19
CA ARG A 376 59.59 5.98 12.01
C ARG A 376 60.75 5.06 12.37
N HIS A 377 60.45 3.87 12.88
CA HIS A 377 61.46 2.87 13.22
C HIS A 377 62.32 2.48 12.02
N ARG A 378 61.71 2.30 10.84
CA ARG A 378 62.46 2.00 9.60
C ARG A 378 63.27 3.19 9.09
N SER A 379 62.84 4.42 9.36
CA SER A 379 63.59 5.64 9.07
C SER A 379 64.81 5.78 9.98
N GLU A 380 64.67 5.52 11.28
CA GLU A 380 65.75 5.52 12.27
C GLU A 380 66.81 4.46 11.92
N ILE A 381 66.39 3.23 11.58
CA ILE A 381 67.31 2.18 11.11
C ILE A 381 68.08 2.63 9.86
N LYS A 382 67.43 3.32 8.93
CA LYS A 382 68.10 3.86 7.72
C LYS A 382 69.05 5.01 8.06
N SER A 383 68.68 5.88 8.99
CA SER A 383 69.51 7.00 9.45
C SER A 383 70.77 6.51 10.14
N ASN A 384 70.65 5.53 11.04
CA ASN A 384 71.78 4.94 11.76
C ASN A 384 72.71 4.09 10.88
N ARG A 385 72.32 3.80 9.64
CA ARG A 385 73.15 3.15 8.62
C ARG A 385 73.92 4.13 7.74
N LYS A 386 73.69 5.45 7.85
CA LYS A 386 74.55 6.44 7.19
C LYS A 386 75.88 6.52 7.93
N LYS A 387 76.98 6.33 7.21
CA LYS A 387 78.34 6.55 7.75
C LYS A 387 78.44 7.98 8.29
N ILE A 388 78.95 8.10 9.52
CA ILE A 388 79.38 9.37 10.09
C ILE A 388 80.49 9.91 9.16
N GLN A 389 80.25 11.06 8.54
CA GLN A 389 81.33 11.83 7.91
C GLN A 389 82.14 12.45 9.05
N LEU A 390 83.36 11.96 9.22
CA LEU A 390 84.39 12.59 10.05
C LEU A 390 84.89 13.87 9.38
#